data_AF-A0A7C8GQX6-F1
#
_entry.id   AF-A0A7C8GQX6-F1
#
_cell.length_a   1.000
_cell.length_b   1.000
_cell.length_c   1.000
_cell.angle_alpha   90.00
_cell.angle_beta   90.00
_cell.angle_gamma   90.00
#
_symmetry.space_group_name_H-M   'P 1'
#
loop_
_entity.id
_entity.type
_entity.pdbx_description
1 polymer ?
#
loop_
_entity_poly.entity_id
_entity_poly.type
_entity_poly.pdbx_seq_one_letter_code
_entity_poly.pdbx_strand_id
1 'polypeptide(L)'
;MTVVQPIFIEKTINYWNELIKRGKVKLNGQYVNYDIFRTIQEGNELRKYLYLETETGHVEEAQLLTSMNEVLAIKPYKIDKAEDGLVLVFAFELTINEKGVDVL
;
A
#
# COMPACT_ATOMS: atom_id res chain seq x y z
N MET A 1 -31.33 -4.47 -6.21
CA MET A 1 -30.34 -5.43 -5.68
C MET A 1 -28.98 -4.98 -6.16
N THR A 2 -28.00 -4.88 -5.27
CA THR A 2 -26.60 -4.66 -5.67
C THR A 2 -26.06 -5.98 -6.21
N VAL A 3 -25.47 -6.00 -7.40
CA VAL A 3 -24.92 -7.24 -7.97
C VAL A 3 -23.72 -7.73 -7.17
N VAL A 4 -22.86 -6.80 -6.76
CA VAL A 4 -21.73 -7.09 -5.88
C VAL A 4 -22.21 -7.22 -4.45
N GLN A 5 -21.99 -8.40 -3.86
CA GLN A 5 -22.32 -8.69 -2.46
C GLN A 5 -21.20 -8.21 -1.53
N PRO A 6 -21.50 -7.74 -0.30
CA PRO A 6 -20.48 -7.27 0.66
C PRO A 6 -19.37 -8.28 0.94
N ILE A 7 -19.70 -9.58 1.00
CA ILE A 7 -18.73 -10.65 1.25
C ILE A 7 -17.63 -10.74 0.18
N PHE A 8 -17.93 -10.32 -1.05
CA PHE A 8 -16.92 -10.30 -2.12
C PHE A 8 -15.89 -9.21 -1.87
N ILE A 9 -16.35 -8.00 -1.53
CA ILE A 9 -15.49 -6.86 -1.16
C ILE A 9 -14.62 -7.23 0.04
N GLU A 10 -15.23 -7.82 1.08
CA GLU A 10 -14.53 -8.26 2.29
C GLU A 10 -13.42 -9.28 1.98
N LYS A 11 -13.72 -10.31 1.18
CA LYS A 11 -12.72 -11.31 0.79
C LYS A 11 -11.60 -10.71 -0.06
N THR A 12 -11.92 -9.79 -0.97
CA THR A 12 -10.91 -9.15 -1.82
C THR A 12 -10.00 -8.24 -1.01
N ILE A 13 -10.52 -7.43 -0.09
CA ILE A 13 -9.69 -6.55 0.74
C ILE A 13 -8.81 -7.36 1.70
N ASN A 14 -9.33 -8.48 2.26
CA ASN A 14 -8.53 -9.42 3.05
C ASN A 14 -7.40 -10.03 2.22
N TYR A 15 -7.67 -10.43 0.98
CA TYR A 15 -6.64 -10.92 0.07
C TYR A 15 -5.56 -9.86 -0.20
N TRP A 16 -5.92 -8.59 -0.42
CA TRP A 16 -4.95 -7.50 -0.59
C TRP A 16 -4.08 -7.33 0.65
N ASN A 17 -4.69 -7.37 1.83
CA ASN A 17 -3.99 -7.28 3.10
C ASN A 17 -2.96 -8.41 3.27
N GLU A 18 -3.33 -9.64 2.92
CA GLU A 18 -2.45 -10.81 2.96
C GLU A 18 -1.36 -10.76 1.89
N LEU A 19 -1.64 -10.23 0.70
CA LEU A 19 -0.69 -10.16 -0.41
C LEU A 19 0.45 -9.17 -0.13
N ILE A 20 0.16 -8.04 0.52
CA ILE A 20 1.15 -7.01 0.87
C ILE A 20 1.95 -7.45 2.10
N LYS A 21 3.23 -7.77 1.90
CA LYS A 21 4.12 -8.28 2.96
C LYS A 21 5.16 -7.29 3.44
N ARG A 22 5.70 -6.43 2.56
CA ARG A 22 6.82 -5.54 2.89
C ARG A 22 6.72 -4.20 2.18
N GLY A 23 7.41 -3.22 2.72
CA GLY A 23 7.73 -1.97 2.04
C GLY A 23 9.15 -1.98 1.50
N LYS A 24 9.41 -1.13 0.50
CA LYS A 24 10.75 -0.83 0.01
C LYS A 24 10.82 0.64 -0.34
N VAL A 25 11.79 1.36 0.21
CA VAL A 25 11.89 2.81 0.06
C VAL A 25 13.19 3.15 -0.63
N LYS A 26 13.14 4.04 -1.61
CA LYS A 26 14.33 4.61 -2.22
C LYS A 26 14.74 5.84 -1.43
N LEU A 27 15.88 5.72 -0.77
CA LEU A 27 16.50 6.76 0.03
C LEU A 27 17.90 7.04 -0.55
N ASN A 28 18.19 8.29 -0.90
CA ASN A 28 19.49 8.71 -1.45
C ASN A 28 19.97 7.83 -2.63
N GLY A 29 19.07 7.47 -3.55
CA GLY A 29 19.38 6.62 -4.69
C GLY A 29 19.37 5.12 -4.42
N GLN A 30 19.31 4.69 -3.15
CA GLN A 30 19.40 3.28 -2.76
C GLN A 30 18.07 2.76 -2.20
N TYR A 31 17.74 1.52 -2.55
CA TYR A 31 16.56 0.89 -1.98
C TYR A 31 16.86 0.16 -0.68
N VAL A 32 16.04 0.43 0.33
CA VAL A 32 16.06 -0.23 1.64
C VAL A 32 14.69 -0.89 1.87
N ASN A 33 14.70 -2.11 2.39
CA ASN A 33 13.47 -2.84 2.72
C ASN A 33 12.99 -2.45 4.13
N TYR A 34 11.67 -2.33 4.27
CA TYR A 34 11.00 -2.01 5.53
C TYR A 34 9.90 -3.03 5.80
N ASP A 35 9.73 -3.40 7.07
CA ASP A 35 8.54 -4.12 7.49
C ASP A 35 7.32 -3.18 7.52
N ILE A 36 6.13 -3.77 7.40
CA ILE A 36 4.89 -3.03 7.58
C ILE A 36 4.75 -2.68 9.06
N PHE A 37 4.99 -1.41 9.40
CA PHE A 37 4.90 -0.90 10.77
C PHE A 37 3.49 -1.04 11.35
N ARG A 38 2.48 -0.72 10.55
CA ARG A 38 1.08 -0.83 10.95
C ARG A 38 0.20 -1.15 9.75
N THR A 39 -0.87 -1.89 10.00
CA THR A 39 -1.99 -2.05 9.07
C THR A 39 -3.27 -1.57 9.75
N ILE A 40 -4.09 -0.80 9.03
CA ILE A 40 -5.47 -0.49 9.42
C ILE A 40 -6.37 -0.97 8.29
N GLN A 41 -7.41 -1.72 8.62
CA GLN A 41 -8.41 -2.20 7.69
C GLN A 41 -9.79 -1.89 8.25
N GLU A 42 -10.57 -1.09 7.53
CA GLU A 42 -11.88 -0.58 7.95
C GLU A 42 -12.84 -0.67 6.77
N GLY A 43 -13.76 -1.64 6.79
CA GLY A 43 -14.66 -1.87 5.67
C GLY A 43 -13.90 -2.23 4.38
N ASN A 44 -14.05 -1.40 3.34
CA ASN A 44 -13.38 -1.52 2.05
C ASN A 44 -12.06 -0.73 1.96
N GLU A 45 -11.60 -0.12 3.05
CA GLU A 45 -10.33 0.59 3.11
C GLU A 45 -9.20 -0.26 3.68
N LEU A 46 -8.00 -0.14 3.09
CA LEU A 46 -6.77 -0.74 3.58
C LEU A 46 -5.66 0.31 3.63
N ARG A 47 -5.09 0.52 4.81
CA ARG A 47 -3.97 1.44 5.04
C ARG A 47 -2.74 0.68 5.53
N LYS A 48 -1.63 0.84 4.82
CA LYS A 48 -0.32 0.25 5.13
C LYS A 48 0.67 1.37 5.46
N TYR A 49 1.34 1.23 6.60
CA TYR A 49 2.26 2.23 7.13
C TYR A 49 3.68 1.66 7.12
N LEU A 50 4.63 2.46 6.63
CA LEU A 50 6.07 2.22 6.76
C LEU A 50 6.63 3.27 7.71
N TYR A 51 7.48 2.87 8.65
CA TYR A 51 8.12 3.79 9.58
C TYR A 51 9.63 3.81 9.30
N LEU A 52 10.13 4.99 8.96
CA LEU A 52 11.55 5.29 8.82
C LEU A 52 11.97 5.98 10.10
N GLU A 53 12.65 5.25 10.96
CA GLU A 53 12.98 5.72 12.31
C GLU A 53 14.23 6.59 12.28
N THR A 54 15.37 6.01 11.92
CA THR A 54 16.70 6.61 12.11
C THR A 54 17.34 7.14 10.84
N GLU A 55 16.78 6.81 9.68
CA GLU A 55 17.39 7.14 8.39
C GLU A 55 17.28 8.63 8.07
N THR A 56 18.26 9.19 7.39
CA THR A 56 18.25 10.61 6.99
C THR A 56 18.55 10.75 5.50
N GLY A 57 18.07 11.86 4.92
CA GLY A 57 18.30 12.20 3.51
C GLY A 57 17.02 12.18 2.68
N HIS A 58 17.18 12.00 1.38
CA HIS A 58 16.12 12.25 0.40
C HIS A 58 15.32 10.97 0.11
N VAL A 59 14.04 10.99 0.50
CA VAL A 59 13.06 9.93 0.18
C VAL A 59 12.45 10.22 -1.18
N GLU A 60 12.73 9.35 -2.14
CA GLU A 60 12.35 9.51 -3.55
C GLU A 60 11.11 8.70 -3.92
N GLU A 61 10.94 7.52 -3.35
CA GLU A 61 9.78 6.67 -3.60
C GLU A 61 9.61 5.65 -2.48
N ALA A 62 8.39 5.16 -2.31
CA ALA A 62 8.15 3.92 -1.60
C ALA A 62 7.36 2.94 -2.47
N GLN A 63 7.53 1.66 -2.16
CA GLN A 63 6.91 0.55 -2.84
C GLN A 63 6.31 -0.41 -1.82
N LEU A 64 5.21 -1.06 -2.19
CA LEU A 64 4.68 -2.21 -1.46
C LEU A 64 4.96 -3.48 -2.25
N LEU A 65 5.37 -4.54 -1.54
CA LEU A 65 5.88 -5.77 -2.12
C LEU A 65 5.12 -7.01 -1.61
N THR A 66 5.10 -8.05 -2.45
CA THR A 66 4.74 -9.41 -2.03
C THR A 66 5.87 -10.08 -1.23
N SER A 67 5.64 -11.29 -0.71
CA SER A 67 6.70 -12.11 -0.09
C SER A 67 7.82 -12.49 -1.07
N MET A 68 7.56 -12.45 -2.38
CA MET A 68 8.52 -12.78 -3.44
C MET A 68 9.21 -11.54 -4.01
N ASN A 69 9.05 -10.37 -3.38
CA ASN A 69 9.56 -9.07 -3.83
C ASN A 69 8.95 -8.55 -5.15
N GLU A 70 7.75 -9.00 -5.52
CA GLU A 70 7.00 -8.42 -6.64
C GLU A 70 6.40 -7.08 -6.20
N VAL A 71 6.46 -6.07 -7.06
CA VAL A 71 5.96 -4.72 -6.76
C VAL A 71 4.46 -4.64 -7.00
N LEU A 72 3.71 -4.30 -5.95
CA LEU A 72 2.25 -4.15 -5.98
C LEU A 72 1.79 -2.69 -6.12
N ALA A 73 2.55 -1.77 -5.54
CA ALA A 73 2.26 -0.34 -5.60
C ALA A 73 3.55 0.46 -5.53
N ILE A 74 3.59 1.60 -6.22
CA ILE A 74 4.70 2.56 -6.18
C ILE A 74 4.09 3.93 -5.89
N LYS A 75 4.70 4.67 -4.96
CA LYS A 75 4.32 6.04 -4.65
C LYS A 75 5.57 6.93 -4.65
N PRO A 76 5.68 7.89 -5.57
CA PRO A 76 6.81 8.81 -5.59
C PRO A 76 6.73 9.80 -4.43
N TYR A 77 7.90 10.22 -3.93
CA TYR A 77 8.09 11.21 -2.89
C TYR A 77 9.20 12.18 -3.29
N LYS A 78 9.22 13.33 -2.61
CA LYS A 78 10.31 14.31 -2.64
C LYS A 78 10.41 14.91 -1.25
N ILE A 79 10.82 14.09 -0.29
CA ILE A 79 10.86 14.46 1.13
C ILE A 79 12.31 14.41 1.59
N ASP A 80 12.82 15.52 2.10
CA ASP A 80 14.09 15.56 2.83
C ASP A 80 13.80 15.21 4.29
N LYS A 81 14.20 14.01 4.70
CA LYS A 81 14.03 13.50 6.06
C LYS A 81 15.23 13.89 6.92
N ALA A 82 14.96 14.54 8.06
CA ALA A 82 15.94 14.80 9.10
C ALA A 82 15.93 13.66 10.15
N GLU A 83 16.50 13.87 11.33
CA GLU A 83 16.58 12.83 12.37
C GLU A 83 15.22 12.46 12.98
N ASP A 84 14.14 13.17 12.63
CA ASP A 84 12.78 12.88 13.05
C ASP A 84 12.19 11.66 12.33
N GLY A 85 11.40 10.87 13.05
CA GLY A 85 10.74 9.68 12.50
C GLY A 85 9.73 10.07 11.42
N LEU A 86 9.76 9.36 10.29
CA LEU A 86 8.86 9.60 9.15
C LEU A 86 7.95 8.39 8.93
N VAL A 87 6.65 8.63 8.86
CA VAL A 87 5.65 7.60 8.53
C VAL A 87 5.15 7.80 7.11
N LEU A 88 5.38 6.81 6.25
CA LEU A 88 4.85 6.76 4.89
C LEU A 88 3.57 5.92 4.85
N VAL A 89 2.53 6.41 4.17
CA VAL A 89 1.22 5.76 4.13
C VAL A 89 0.79 5.44 2.71
N PHE A 90 0.36 4.20 2.51
CA PHE A 90 -0.42 3.74 1.37
C PHE A 90 -1.85 3.51 1.83
N ALA A 91 -2.79 4.26 1.27
CA ALA A 91 -4.21 4.12 1.54
C ALA A 91 -4.91 3.67 0.25
N PHE A 92 -5.65 2.58 0.35
CA PHE A 92 -6.43 2.01 -0.74
C PHE A 92 -7.90 1.97 -0.33
N GLU A 93 -8.76 2.30 -1.27
CA GLU A 93 -10.20 2.06 -1.17
C GLU A 93 -10.60 1.10 -2.28
N LEU A 94 -11.22 -0.03 -1.92
CA LEU A 94 -11.71 -1.02 -2.86
C LEU A 94 -13.12 -0.67 -3.31
N THR A 95 -13.27 -0.43 -4.61
CA THR A 95 -14.59 -0.31 -5.27
C THR A 95 -14.70 -1.37 -6.35
N ILE A 96 -15.77 -2.17 -6.31
CA ILE A 96 -16.06 -3.20 -7.32
C ILE A 96 -17.40 -2.90 -7.94
N ASN A 97 -17.42 -2.79 -9.26
CA ASN A 97 -18.63 -2.54 -10.04
C ASN A 97 -18.81 -3.66 -11.06
N GLU A 98 -20.03 -4.17 -11.19
CA GLU A 98 -20.40 -4.96 -12.36
C GLU A 98 -20.38 -4.04 -13.59
N LYS A 99 -19.66 -4.44 -14.64
CA LYS A 99 -19.87 -3.82 -15.96
C LYS A 99 -21.15 -4.43 -16.53
N GLY A 100 -22.14 -3.59 -16.80
CA GLY A 100 -23.37 -3.99 -17.45
C GLY A 100 -23.13 -4.58 -18.85
N VAL A 101 -24.19 -5.10 -19.45
CA VAL A 101 -24.15 -5.64 -20.82
C VAL A 101 -24.06 -4.49 -21.82
N ASP A 102 -22.99 -4.45 -22.62
CA ASP A 102 -22.97 -3.65 -23.84
C ASP A 102 -23.99 -4.26 -24.82
N VAL A 103 -25.09 -3.57 -25.07
CA VAL A 103 -26.05 -3.96 -26.12
C VAL A 103 -25.47 -3.49 -27.44
N LEU A 104 -25.01 -4.45 -28.27
CA LEU A 104 -24.55 -4.20 -29.65
C LEU A 104 -25.72 -3.83 -30.57
#